data_AF-A0A520RD01-F1
#
_entry.id   AF-A0A520RD01-F1
#
_cell.length_a   1.000
_cell.length_b   1.000
_cell.length_c   1.000
_cell.angle_alpha   90.00
_cell.angle_beta   90.00
_cell.angle_gamma   90.00
#
_symmetry.space_group_name_H-M   'P 1'
#
loop_
_entity.id
_entity.type
_entity.pdbx_description
1 polymer ?
#
loop_
_entity_poly.entity_id
_entity_poly.type
_entity_poly.pdbx_seq_one_letter_code
_entity_poly.pdbx_strand_id
1 'polypeptide(L)'
;MYNVVLYVHVLALVYWLGGDLGTFLSSRHVLRSELGVESRQTAFNILMECDMGPRLAMPLILGSGFHLSSLRWPGLLPDGTALIGWLVVMVWVALVAAIHSSVGQRFPSLT
;
A
#
# COMPACT_ATOMS: atom_id res chain seq x y z
N MET A 1 12.06 -6.61 20.73
CA MET A 1 11.21 -5.59 20.07
C MET A 1 11.77 -5.20 18.71
N TYR A 2 13.04 -4.78 18.60
CA TYR A 2 13.68 -4.40 17.33
C TYR A 2 13.49 -5.40 16.17
N ASN A 3 13.78 -6.69 16.39
CA ASN A 3 13.67 -7.71 15.34
C ASN A 3 12.26 -7.87 14.76
N VAL A 4 11.22 -7.68 15.59
CA VAL A 4 9.82 -7.76 15.15
C VAL A 4 9.49 -6.57 14.23
N VAL A 5 9.88 -5.36 14.63
CA VAL A 5 9.67 -4.15 13.81
C VAL A 5 10.45 -4.24 12.50
N LEU A 6 11.67 -4.79 12.53
CA LEU A 6 12.49 -5.00 11.34
C LEU A 6 11.82 -5.99 10.38
N TYR A 7 11.29 -7.09 10.91
CA TYR A 7 10.56 -8.07 10.10
C TYR A 7 9.32 -7.44 9.46
N VAL A 8 8.53 -6.66 10.21
CA VAL A 8 7.38 -5.92 9.68
C VAL A 8 7.81 -4.93 8.59
N HIS A 9 8.91 -4.21 8.79
CA HIS A 9 9.43 -3.26 7.80
C HIS A 9 9.81 -3.94 6.49
N VAL A 10 10.53 -5.08 6.58
CA VAL A 10 10.94 -5.86 5.41
C VAL A 10 9.74 -6.49 4.71
N LEU A 11 8.77 -7.03 5.46
CA LEU A 11 7.53 -7.56 4.88
C LEU A 11 6.75 -6.47 4.16
N ALA A 12 6.64 -5.28 4.75
CA ALA A 12 5.98 -4.15 4.10
C ALA A 12 6.68 -3.81 2.78
N LEU A 13 8.01 -3.80 2.72
CA LEU A 13 8.76 -3.61 1.48
C LEU A 13 8.45 -4.71 0.43
N VAL A 14 8.40 -5.97 0.84
CA VAL A 14 8.08 -7.10 -0.08
C VAL A 14 6.66 -6.97 -0.64
N TYR A 15 5.68 -6.63 0.20
CA TYR A 15 4.30 -6.42 -0.23
C TYR A 15 4.14 -5.19 -1.13
N TRP A 16 4.91 -4.14 -0.86
CA TRP A 16 4.96 -2.96 -1.70
C TRP A 16 5.47 -3.31 -3.10
N LEU A 17 6.63 -3.98 -3.18
CA LEU A 17 7.25 -4.37 -4.45
C LEU A 17 6.40 -5.38 -5.23
N GLY A 18 5.84 -6.38 -4.55
CA GLY A 18 4.99 -7.39 -5.18
C GLY A 18 3.69 -6.81 -5.74
N GLY A 19 3.08 -5.87 -5.03
CA GLY A 19 1.87 -5.18 -5.48
C GLY A 19 2.10 -4.29 -6.70
N ASP A 20 3.19 -3.53 -6.71
CA ASP A 20 3.57 -2.66 -7.84
C ASP A 20 3.88 -3.47 -9.11
N LEU A 21 4.55 -4.62 -8.96
CA LEU A 21 4.76 -5.53 -10.08
C LEU A 21 3.43 -6.11 -10.60
N GLY A 22 2.48 -6.43 -9.70
CA GLY A 22 1.16 -6.93 -10.05
C GLY A 22 0.32 -5.92 -10.84
N THR A 23 0.32 -4.64 -10.41
CA THR A 23 -0.37 -3.56 -11.14
C THR A 23 0.29 -3.29 -12.49
N PHE A 24 1.63 -3.28 -12.56
CA PHE A 24 2.38 -3.13 -13.80
C PHE A 24 2.02 -4.21 -14.83
N LEU A 25 2.06 -5.49 -14.43
CA LEU A 25 1.70 -6.61 -15.32
C LEU A 25 0.23 -6.56 -15.76
N SER A 26 -0.68 -6.21 -14.85
CA SER A 26 -2.12 -6.16 -15.15
C SER A 26 -2.46 -5.00 -16.08
N SER A 27 -1.84 -3.84 -15.90
CA SER A 27 -2.05 -2.65 -16.75
C SER A 27 -1.77 -2.93 -18.23
N ARG A 28 -0.75 -3.75 -18.52
CA ARG A 28 -0.42 -4.16 -19.89
C ARG A 28 -1.51 -4.98 -20.56
N HIS A 29 -2.27 -5.75 -19.79
CA HIS A 29 -3.41 -6.54 -20.30
C HIS A 29 -4.65 -5.65 -20.48
N VAL A 30 -4.87 -4.67 -19.60
CA VAL A 30 -5.96 -3.70 -19.74
C VAL A 30 -5.80 -2.86 -21.02
N LEU A 31 -4.57 -2.49 -21.38
CA LEU A 31 -4.28 -1.65 -22.56
C LEU A 31 -4.30 -2.41 -23.90
N ARG A 32 -4.38 -3.74 -23.90
CA ARG A 32 -4.30 -4.53 -25.13
C ARG A 32 -5.66 -4.55 -25.84
N SER A 33 -5.75 -3.87 -26.97
CA SER A 33 -6.98 -3.75 -27.78
C SER A 33 -7.43 -5.07 -28.43
N GLU A 34 -6.51 -6.02 -28.59
CA GLU A 34 -6.79 -7.37 -29.13
C GLU A 34 -7.61 -8.25 -28.16
N LEU A 35 -7.62 -7.90 -26.87
CA LEU A 35 -8.39 -8.61 -25.86
C LEU A 35 -9.85 -8.14 -25.86
N GLY A 36 -10.79 -9.07 -25.69
CA GLY A 36 -12.21 -8.76 -25.51
C GLY A 36 -12.48 -7.85 -24.31
N VAL A 37 -13.63 -7.18 -24.30
CA VAL A 37 -14.01 -6.25 -23.23
C VAL A 37 -14.00 -6.94 -21.86
N GLU A 38 -14.53 -8.16 -21.80
CA GLU A 38 -14.64 -8.95 -20.57
C GLU A 38 -13.26 -9.31 -19.97
N SER A 39 -12.29 -9.71 -20.81
CA SER A 39 -10.95 -10.04 -20.31
C SER A 39 -10.17 -8.81 -19.84
N ARG A 40 -10.42 -7.63 -20.45
CA ARG A 40 -9.88 -6.36 -19.95
C ARG A 40 -10.50 -5.94 -18.63
N GLN A 41 -11.80 -6.21 -18.41
CA GLN A 41 -12.45 -5.97 -17.12
C GLN A 41 -11.87 -6.86 -16.02
N THR A 42 -11.64 -8.15 -16.29
CA THR A 42 -10.96 -9.04 -15.34
C THR A 42 -9.54 -8.55 -15.02
N ALA A 43 -8.76 -8.16 -16.03
CA ALA A 43 -7.43 -7.59 -15.82
C ALA A 43 -7.46 -6.27 -15.02
N PHE A 44 -8.50 -5.45 -15.19
CA PHE A 44 -8.71 -4.23 -14.43
C PHE A 44 -9.05 -4.52 -12.96
N ASN A 45 -9.88 -5.52 -12.68
CA ASN A 45 -10.18 -5.93 -11.31
C ASN A 45 -8.93 -6.44 -10.59
N ILE A 46 -8.11 -7.27 -11.26
CA ILE A 46 -6.81 -7.72 -10.71
C ILE A 46 -5.90 -6.52 -10.42
N LEU A 47 -5.85 -5.53 -11.33
CA LEU A 47 -5.08 -4.31 -11.12
C LEU A 47 -5.55 -3.56 -9.86
N MET A 48 -6.87 -3.40 -9.69
CA MET A 48 -7.45 -2.74 -8.51
C MET A 48 -7.13 -3.48 -7.22
N GLU A 49 -7.21 -4.81 -7.22
CA GLU A 49 -6.85 -5.64 -6.06
C GLU A 49 -5.35 -5.54 -5.73
N CYS A 50 -4.48 -5.55 -6.75
CA CYS A 50 -3.04 -5.38 -6.58
C CYS A 50 -2.65 -3.98 -6.07
N ASP A 51 -3.39 -2.91 -6.42
CA ASP A 51 -3.11 -1.52 -5.97
C ASP A 51 -3.26 -1.36 -4.44
N MET A 52 -4.06 -2.21 -3.80
CA MET A 52 -4.27 -2.14 -2.36
C MET A 52 -3.01 -2.51 -1.55
N GLY A 53 -2.16 -3.40 -2.09
CA GLY A 53 -0.91 -3.81 -1.44
C GLY A 53 0.06 -2.63 -1.21
N PRO A 54 0.51 -1.93 -2.26
CA PRO A 54 1.43 -0.80 -2.15
C PRO A 54 0.86 0.33 -1.29
N ARG A 55 -0.46 0.56 -1.40
CA ARG A 55 -1.16 1.63 -0.69
C ARG A 55 -1.20 1.43 0.84
N LEU A 56 -1.21 0.18 1.31
CA LEU A 56 -1.09 -0.15 2.74
C LEU A 56 0.37 -0.32 3.18
N ALA A 57 1.23 -0.80 2.30
CA ALA A 57 2.63 -1.03 2.62
C ALA A 57 3.44 0.27 2.80
N MET A 58 3.18 1.30 1.98
CA MET A 58 3.83 2.62 2.08
C MET A 58 3.79 3.23 3.50
N PRO A 59 2.62 3.41 4.14
CA PRO A 59 2.58 3.97 5.48
C PRO A 59 3.23 3.03 6.51
N LEU A 60 3.12 1.71 6.36
CA LEU A 60 3.80 0.77 7.26
C LEU A 60 5.32 0.89 7.20
N ILE A 61 5.91 1.06 6.00
CA ILE A 61 7.35 1.31 5.83
C ILE A 61 7.76 2.60 6.56
N LEU A 62 6.96 3.67 6.44
CA LEU A 62 7.21 4.94 7.12
C LEU A 62 7.21 4.78 8.65
N GLY A 63 6.14 4.23 9.23
CA GLY A 63 6.01 4.09 10.68
C GLY A 63 7.03 3.14 11.30
N SER A 64 7.27 2.01 10.65
CA SER A 64 8.30 1.06 11.09
C SER A 64 9.72 1.61 10.92
N GLY A 65 9.98 2.41 9.87
CA GLY A 65 11.24 3.10 9.65
C GLY A 65 11.59 4.06 10.79
N PHE A 66 10.67 4.96 11.15
CA PHE A 66 10.87 5.88 12.28
C PHE A 66 11.09 5.15 13.60
N HIS A 67 10.35 4.07 13.85
CA HIS A 67 10.51 3.25 15.06
C HIS A 67 11.85 2.49 15.09
N LEU A 68 12.34 2.00 13.95
CA LEU A 68 13.66 1.37 13.86
C LEU A 68 14.78 2.38 14.07
N SER A 69 14.67 3.57 13.48
CA SER A 69 15.63 4.66 13.66
C SER A 69 15.74 5.09 15.13
N SER A 70 14.62 5.23 15.85
CA SER A 70 14.63 5.59 17.27
C SER A 70 15.27 4.50 18.15
N LEU A 71 15.10 3.22 17.81
CA LEU A 71 15.69 2.10 18.55
C LEU A 71 17.20 1.95 18.30
N ARG A 72 17.65 2.19 17.08
CA ARG A 72 19.04 1.93 16.67
C ARG A 72 19.96 3.14 16.82
N TRP A 73 19.42 4.36 16.68
CA TRP A 73 20.14 5.63 16.82
C TRP A 73 19.37 6.62 17.70
N PRO A 74 19.38 6.43 19.04
CA PRO A 74 18.58 7.21 20.00
C PRO A 74 18.97 8.71 20.16
N GLY A 75 19.72 9.29 19.22
CA GLY A 75 19.99 10.74 19.17
C GLY A 75 19.88 11.34 17.76
N LEU A 76 19.47 10.54 16.77
CA LEU A 76 19.30 11.01 15.40
C LEU A 76 17.99 11.78 15.21
N LEU A 77 16.95 11.38 15.95
CA LEU A 77 15.61 11.93 15.85
C LEU A 77 15.18 12.49 17.22
N PRO A 78 14.46 13.62 17.26
CA PRO A 78 13.83 14.10 18.48
C PRO A 78 12.90 13.06 19.12
N ASP A 79 12.83 13.09 20.46
CA ASP A 79 11.91 12.25 21.22
C ASP A 79 10.46 12.49 20.78
N GLY A 80 9.70 11.42 20.57
CA GLY A 80 8.30 11.48 20.11
C GLY A 80 8.11 11.43 18.58
N THR A 81 9.18 11.52 17.78
CA THR A 81 9.10 11.34 16.31
C THR A 81 8.50 10.00 15.89
N ALA A 82 8.85 8.91 16.60
CA ALA A 82 8.27 7.60 16.35
C ALA A 82 6.74 7.59 16.58
N LEU A 83 6.26 8.27 17.63
CA LEU A 83 4.83 8.39 17.92
C LEU A 83 4.10 9.18 16.82
N ILE A 84 4.68 10.31 16.40
CA ILE A 84 4.14 11.11 15.28
C ILE A 84 4.08 10.27 14.01
N GLY A 85 5.14 9.49 13.73
CA GLY A 85 5.17 8.56 12.59
C GLY A 85 3.98 7.59 12.61
N TRP A 86 3.70 6.96 13.75
CA TRP A 86 2.54 6.07 13.88
C TRP A 86 1.19 6.79 13.79
N LEU A 87 1.06 8.03 14.28
CA LEU A 87 -0.14 8.83 14.08
C LEU A 87 -0.40 9.10 12.60
N VAL A 88 0.64 9.43 11.83
CA VAL A 88 0.56 9.58 10.38
C VAL A 88 0.13 8.27 9.71
N VAL A 89 0.69 7.13 10.13
CA VAL A 89 0.28 5.81 9.63
C VAL A 89 -1.20 5.55 9.88
N MET A 90 -1.69 5.81 11.10
CA MET A 90 -3.10 5.62 11.46
C MET A 90 -4.03 6.46 10.59
N VAL A 91 -3.71 7.74 10.40
CA VAL A 91 -4.47 8.64 9.52
C VAL A 91 -4.46 8.14 8.08
N TRP A 92 -3.29 7.74 7.58
CA TRP A 92 -3.14 7.25 6.22
C TRP A 92 -3.95 5.97 5.98
N VAL A 93 -3.85 4.98 6.87
CA VAL A 93 -4.61 3.73 6.77
C VAL A 93 -6.12 4.00 6.84
N ALA A 94 -6.55 4.92 7.71
CA ALA A 94 -7.95 5.33 7.77
C ALA A 94 -8.44 5.97 6.45
N LEU A 95 -7.62 6.82 5.82
CA LEU A 95 -7.94 7.39 4.50
C LEU A 95 -8.03 6.30 3.42
N VAL A 96 -7.12 5.32 3.44
CA VAL A 96 -7.13 4.20 2.49
C VAL A 96 -8.38 3.35 2.67
N ALA A 97 -8.75 3.04 3.91
CA ALA A 97 -9.97 2.31 4.24
C ALA A 97 -11.23 3.09 3.85
N ALA A 98 -11.24 4.41 4.04
CA ALA A 98 -12.36 5.27 3.64
C ALA A 98 -12.58 5.24 2.12
N ILE A 99 -11.49 5.30 1.33
CA ILE A 99 -11.57 5.25 -0.14
C ILE A 99 -12.06 3.89 -0.64
N HIS A 100 -11.66 2.79 0.00
CA HIS A 100 -12.06 1.42 -0.39
C HIS A 100 -13.41 0.98 0.19
N SER A 101 -13.96 1.74 1.14
CA SER A 101 -15.32 1.51 1.62
C SER A 101 -16.35 1.74 0.51
N SER A 102 -17.53 1.13 0.64
CA SER A 102 -18.64 1.09 -0.33
C SER A 102 -19.13 2.46 -0.85
N VAL A 103 -18.66 3.57 -0.27
CA VAL A 103 -18.90 4.94 -0.74
C VAL A 103 -18.09 5.27 -2.00
N GLY A 104 -16.90 4.68 -2.19
CA GLY A 104 -16.02 4.92 -3.34
C GLY A 104 -16.24 4.01 -4.55
N GLN A 105 -16.88 2.85 -4.37
CA GLN A 105 -17.12 1.88 -5.44
C GLN A 105 -18.31 2.22 -6.36
N ARG A 106 -18.91 3.41 -6.23
CA ARG A 106 -19.85 3.95 -7.22
C ARG A 106 -19.10 4.41 -8.47
N PHE A 107 -18.39 3.50 -9.14
CA PHE A 107 -18.09 3.69 -10.55
C PHE A 107 -19.30 3.27 -11.38
N PRO A 108 -19.63 3.98 -12.47
CA PRO A 108 -20.80 3.68 -13.26
C PRO A 108 -20.62 2.29 -13.88
N SER A 109 -21.56 1.38 -13.62
CA SER A 109 -21.71 0.22 -14.49
C SER A 109 -21.92 0.75 -15.91
N LEU A 110 -21.02 0.41 -16.83
CA LEU A 110 -21.19 0.67 -18.26
C LEU A 110 -22.28 -0.29 -18.77
N THR A 111 -23.53 0.02 -18.44
CA THR A 111 -24.74 -0.47 -19.10
C THR A 111 -25.14 0.51 -20.18
#